data_AF-A0A1V5LGX8-F1
#
_entry.id   AF-A0A1V5LGX8-F1
#
_cell.length_a   1.000
_cell.length_b   1.000
_cell.length_c   1.000
_cell.angle_alpha   90.00
_cell.angle_beta   90.00
_cell.angle_gamma   90.00
#
_symmetry.space_group_name_H-M   'P 1'
#
loop_
_entity.id
_entity.type
_entity.pdbx_description
1 polymer ?
#
loop_
_entity_poly.entity_id
_entity_poly.type
_entity_poly.pdbx_seq_one_letter_code
_entity_poly.pdbx_strand_id
1 'polypeptide(L)'
;MRKVHNVVYFPSFAAAALFQQRLERLGNIRSDGRPILGLDARDLLEIVLSTDPGAQLIPAHIWTPWFSLLGSQSGFDSIQACFGDLTPHIFAVETGLSSDPPMNWRLSMLDGLNLVSNSDAYSPEKLAREANIFNTELSYPALFAALETGGGERFAGTIEFFPEEGKYHMDGHRKCGRMMRPDETRLHNGLCPVCGRPATLGVSYRVHELADRPEGSKPEGARPFHSLIPLPELLGEVFDAGPATKRVQTLYHTLLRELGPELAILMERSPAEIEHTAGPMVAEAVRRMRSGEVEAEPGYDGEYGIIRLFRLEERAGWLQQEALFRSESAPALPEKRQTAPPSPAAAVKTATAKNLRAAEPPPGPWGLNQEQLEAVRHRGAPLIIQAGPGTGKTRTLTSRLARLLEEEFARPEEMLAITFTNKAAAGMRARLEEMLGTERAAPVRIMTFHAFGRSLLTAAGAFFRRSPGFSILDTGADDRFRRALEARAGERLTATALERISALKGLLYTPDTLPEEISRSLPASFPALFRIYEELLVEWNAVDYDDLIALPVRLLRFEPELRRRQLEQNRVIAVDEFQDIDAAQYELFRIFALHADDICVIGDPDQSIYGFRGASPEFFLRLVTV
;
A
#
# COMPACT_ATOMS: atom_id res chain seq x y z
N MET A 1 22.85 -1.18 -11.59
CA MET A 1 22.87 0.25 -11.18
C MET A 1 22.53 0.26 -9.70
N ARG A 2 23.44 0.75 -8.85
CA ARG A 2 23.21 0.83 -7.41
C ARG A 2 22.24 1.99 -7.18
N LYS A 3 21.09 1.72 -6.58
CA LYS A 3 20.10 2.76 -6.25
C LYS A 3 20.08 2.89 -4.74
N VAL A 4 20.26 4.10 -4.23
CA VAL A 4 20.30 4.42 -2.80
C VAL A 4 19.45 5.67 -2.58
N HIS A 5 18.50 5.61 -1.66
CA HIS A 5 17.76 6.79 -1.25
C HIS A 5 18.55 7.58 -0.20
N ASN A 6 18.46 8.90 -0.29
CA ASN A 6 19.06 9.83 0.64
C ASN A 6 18.03 10.91 0.96
N VAL A 7 17.94 11.30 2.23
CA VAL A 7 17.15 12.46 2.64
C VAL A 7 18.06 13.67 2.67
N VAL A 8 17.64 14.74 1.99
CA VAL A 8 18.37 16.01 1.93
C VAL A 8 17.59 17.08 2.68
N TYR A 9 18.30 17.86 3.49
CA TYR A 9 17.72 18.88 4.35
C TYR A 9 18.36 20.23 4.03
N PHE A 10 17.55 21.28 4.02
CA PHE A 10 17.99 22.64 3.73
C PHE A 10 17.48 23.61 4.79
N PRO A 11 18.31 24.56 5.26
CA PRO A 11 17.94 25.53 6.29
C PRO A 11 16.95 26.58 5.79
N SER A 12 16.79 26.72 4.47
CA SER A 12 15.90 27.71 3.86
C SER A 12 15.35 27.25 2.51
N PHE A 13 14.20 27.80 2.12
CA PHE A 13 13.64 27.60 0.78
C PHE A 13 14.55 28.14 -0.33
N ALA A 14 15.37 29.16 -0.06
CA ALA A 14 16.34 29.68 -1.02
C ALA A 14 17.44 28.66 -1.33
N ALA A 15 17.98 28.00 -0.29
CA ALA A 15 18.94 26.91 -0.45
C ALA A 15 18.32 25.73 -1.21
N ALA A 16 17.08 25.33 -0.85
CA ALA A 16 16.37 24.26 -1.56
C ALA A 16 16.12 24.61 -3.04
N ALA A 17 15.78 25.86 -3.37
CA ALA A 17 15.59 26.30 -4.75
C ALA A 17 16.91 26.28 -5.54
N LEU A 18 18.03 26.69 -4.93
CA LEU A 18 19.35 26.60 -5.54
C LEU A 18 19.75 25.14 -5.81
N PHE A 19 19.47 24.24 -4.87
CA PHE A 19 19.68 22.80 -5.06
C PHE A 19 18.86 22.25 -6.23
N GLN A 20 17.57 22.58 -6.29
CA GLN A 20 16.68 22.18 -7.40
C GLN A 20 17.22 22.64 -8.75
N GLN A 21 17.65 23.90 -8.87
CA GLN A 21 18.24 24.43 -10.11
C GLN A 21 19.50 23.66 -10.56
N ARG A 22 20.29 23.14 -9.61
CA ARG A 22 21.46 22.30 -9.93
C ARG A 22 21.03 20.92 -10.40
N LEU A 23 20.07 20.29 -9.72
CA LEU A 23 19.58 18.97 -10.10
C LEU A 23 18.81 18.95 -11.44
N GLU A 24 18.07 20.01 -11.78
CA GLU A 24 17.36 20.13 -13.07
C GLU A 24 18.30 20.04 -14.28
N ARG A 25 19.60 20.34 -14.10
CA ARG A 25 20.61 20.20 -15.16
C ARG A 25 21.05 18.75 -15.36
N LEU A 26 20.80 17.86 -14.40
CA LEU A 26 21.22 16.46 -14.40
C LEU A 26 20.08 15.50 -14.75
N GLY A 27 18.82 15.91 -14.55
CA GLY A 27 17.67 15.08 -14.91
C GLY A 27 16.32 15.72 -14.57
N ASN A 28 15.26 14.97 -14.85
CA ASN A 28 13.90 15.43 -14.57
C ASN A 28 13.55 15.24 -13.09
N ILE A 29 13.48 16.34 -12.35
CA ILE A 29 13.05 16.35 -10.95
C ILE A 29 11.57 16.72 -10.74
N ARG A 30 10.81 16.97 -11.82
CA ARG A 30 9.44 17.51 -11.75
C ARG A 30 8.36 16.45 -11.93
N SER A 31 8.72 15.23 -12.34
CA SER A 31 7.75 14.15 -12.60
C SER A 31 7.35 13.36 -11.36
N ASP A 32 8.14 13.41 -10.28
CA ASP A 32 7.99 12.57 -9.09
C ASP A 32 8.40 13.37 -7.84
N GLY A 33 7.75 13.10 -6.69
CA GLY A 33 8.12 13.68 -5.40
C GLY A 33 9.46 13.15 -4.85
N ARG A 34 9.90 11.98 -5.31
CA ARG A 34 11.24 11.43 -5.07
C ARG A 34 11.95 11.20 -6.41
N PRO A 35 12.63 12.21 -6.96
CA PRO A 35 13.19 12.13 -8.30
C PRO A 35 14.32 11.10 -8.39
N ILE A 36 14.29 10.28 -9.44
CA ILE A 36 15.33 9.27 -9.72
C ILE A 36 16.32 9.88 -10.72
N LEU A 37 17.55 10.09 -10.26
CA LEU A 37 18.62 10.67 -11.06
C LEU A 37 19.71 9.63 -11.31
N GLY A 38 20.33 9.67 -12.49
CA GLY A 38 21.53 8.90 -12.80
C GLY A 38 22.77 9.52 -12.16
N LEU A 39 22.76 9.70 -10.85
CA LEU A 39 23.75 10.42 -10.05
C LEU A 39 24.20 9.54 -8.88
N ASP A 40 25.51 9.48 -8.65
CA ASP A 40 26.07 8.74 -7.51
C ASP A 40 25.79 9.46 -6.18
N ALA A 41 25.63 8.69 -5.09
CA ALA A 41 25.30 9.25 -3.77
C ALA A 41 26.39 10.21 -3.24
N ARG A 42 27.67 9.92 -3.54
CA ARG A 42 28.80 10.82 -3.24
C ARG A 42 28.66 12.16 -3.96
N ASP A 43 28.31 12.17 -5.24
CA ASP A 43 28.17 13.41 -6.01
C ASP A 43 26.90 14.18 -5.61
N LEU A 44 25.84 13.48 -5.22
CA LEU A 44 24.68 14.10 -4.59
C LEU A 44 25.08 14.85 -3.32
N LEU A 45 25.88 14.23 -2.44
CA LEU A 45 26.38 14.85 -1.22
C LEU A 45 27.24 16.09 -1.53
N GLU A 46 28.12 16.03 -2.53
CA GLU A 46 28.90 17.19 -2.98
C GLU A 46 28.01 18.38 -3.42
N ILE A 47 26.95 18.09 -4.18
CA ILE A 47 25.99 19.11 -4.61
C ILE A 47 25.24 19.72 -3.41
N VAL A 48 24.82 18.89 -2.44
CA VAL A 48 24.15 19.35 -1.21
C VAL A 48 25.08 20.29 -0.44
N LEU A 49 26.29 19.85 -0.10
CA LEU A 49 27.26 20.61 0.69
C LEU A 49 27.68 21.92 0.03
N SER A 50 27.78 21.93 -1.31
CA SER A 50 28.14 23.15 -2.06
C SER A 50 26.97 24.10 -2.29
N THR A 51 25.75 23.74 -1.89
CA THR A 51 24.56 24.59 -2.02
C THR A 51 24.44 25.58 -0.86
N ASP A 52 24.60 25.09 0.38
CA ASP A 52 24.50 25.90 1.59
C ASP A 52 25.30 25.22 2.72
N PRO A 53 26.07 25.95 3.57
CA PRO A 53 26.83 25.37 4.67
C PRO A 53 26.00 24.63 5.71
N GLY A 54 24.71 24.95 5.85
CA GLY A 54 23.78 24.27 6.74
C GLY A 54 22.97 23.17 6.07
N ALA A 55 23.20 22.87 4.79
CA ALA A 55 22.54 21.77 4.11
C ALA A 55 23.11 20.42 4.58
N GLN A 56 22.23 19.46 4.81
CA GLN A 56 22.58 18.16 5.40
C GLN A 56 22.04 17.02 4.54
N LEU A 57 22.69 15.86 4.60
CA LEU A 57 22.23 14.63 3.95
C LEU A 57 22.33 13.47 4.93
N ILE A 58 21.27 12.69 5.01
CA ILE A 58 21.20 11.45 5.80
C ILE A 58 20.85 10.30 4.84
N PRO A 59 21.65 9.21 4.80
CA PRO A 59 21.28 8.01 4.06
C PRO A 59 19.98 7.43 4.61
N ALA A 60 18.99 7.22 3.73
CA ALA A 60 17.66 6.79 4.13
C ALA A 60 17.59 5.27 4.33
N HIS A 61 16.78 4.83 5.31
CA HIS A 61 16.38 3.44 5.57
C HIS A 61 17.43 2.38 5.16
N ILE A 62 18.61 2.41 5.80
CA ILE A 62 19.86 1.84 5.27
C ILE A 62 19.86 0.31 5.09
N TRP A 63 18.84 -0.40 5.57
CA TRP A 63 18.78 -1.86 5.54
C TRP A 63 17.74 -2.47 4.61
N THR A 64 16.82 -1.67 4.07
CA THR A 64 15.80 -2.21 3.14
C THR A 64 16.50 -2.93 1.98
N PRO A 65 16.12 -4.15 1.57
CA PRO A 65 16.94 -4.95 0.65
C PRO A 65 17.30 -4.24 -0.67
N TRP A 66 16.42 -3.34 -1.11
CA TRP A 66 16.55 -2.52 -2.30
C TRP A 66 16.59 -1.04 -1.92
N PHE A 67 17.22 -0.20 -2.75
CA PHE A 67 17.21 1.26 -2.60
C PHE A 67 17.87 1.82 -1.32
N SER A 68 18.67 1.03 -0.61
CA SER A 68 19.33 1.44 0.63
C SER A 68 20.85 1.33 0.53
N LEU A 69 21.56 1.86 1.54
CA LEU A 69 23.01 1.85 1.58
C LEU A 69 23.58 0.46 1.88
N LEU A 70 23.11 -0.21 2.93
CA LEU A 70 23.64 -1.51 3.40
C LEU A 70 22.76 -2.70 3.02
N GLY A 71 21.65 -2.48 2.32
CA GLY A 71 20.78 -3.53 1.82
C GLY A 71 21.51 -4.55 0.94
N SER A 72 21.01 -5.79 0.93
CA SER A 72 21.67 -6.90 0.22
C SER A 72 21.79 -6.69 -1.30
N GLN A 73 21.01 -5.78 -1.89
CA GLN A 73 21.05 -5.44 -3.32
C GLN A 73 21.73 -4.10 -3.62
N SER A 74 22.29 -3.41 -2.61
CA SER A 74 22.94 -2.11 -2.79
C SER A 74 24.33 -2.22 -3.43
N GLY A 75 25.07 -3.29 -3.10
CA GLY A 75 26.47 -3.48 -3.48
C GLY A 75 27.47 -2.62 -2.68
N PHE A 76 27.07 -2.06 -1.54
CA PHE A 76 27.97 -1.39 -0.58
C PHE A 76 27.98 -2.11 0.76
N ASP A 77 29.17 -2.31 1.32
CA ASP A 77 29.37 -2.95 2.64
C ASP A 77 29.75 -1.92 3.73
N SER A 78 29.92 -0.65 3.37
CA SER A 78 30.25 0.43 4.31
C SER A 78 29.84 1.81 3.79
N ILE A 79 29.73 2.77 4.71
CA ILE A 79 29.46 4.18 4.38
C ILE A 79 30.61 4.78 3.57
N GLN A 80 31.85 4.40 3.90
CA GLN A 80 33.06 4.77 3.16
C GLN A 80 33.00 4.33 1.69
N ALA A 81 32.48 3.13 1.42
CA ALA A 81 32.34 2.64 0.05
C ALA A 81 31.30 3.44 -0.77
N CYS A 82 30.30 4.04 -0.10
CA CYS A 82 29.23 4.80 -0.73
C CYS A 82 29.60 6.28 -0.96
N PHE A 83 30.21 6.93 0.05
CA PHE A 83 30.47 8.38 0.04
C PHE A 83 31.95 8.76 -0.15
N GLY A 84 32.86 7.80 -0.12
CA GLY A 84 34.27 8.03 -0.43
C GLY A 84 34.92 9.11 0.45
N ASP A 85 35.54 10.09 -0.19
CA ASP A 85 36.20 11.22 0.48
C ASP A 85 35.25 12.08 1.32
N LEU A 86 33.94 12.04 1.04
CA LEU A 86 32.93 12.84 1.73
C LEU A 86 32.28 12.14 2.93
N THR A 87 32.68 10.91 3.25
CA THR A 87 32.19 10.17 4.44
C THR A 87 32.25 10.96 5.75
N PRO A 88 33.28 11.79 6.03
CA PRO A 88 33.31 12.61 7.25
C PRO A 88 32.16 13.61 7.41
N HIS A 89 31.38 13.86 6.34
CA HIS A 89 30.19 14.73 6.38
C HIS A 89 28.90 13.97 6.73
N ILE A 90 28.94 12.64 6.81
CA ILE A 90 27.81 11.84 7.29
C ILE A 90 27.89 11.77 8.81
N PHE A 91 26.91 12.32 9.50
CA PHE A 91 26.82 12.35 10.98
C PHE A 91 25.69 11.49 11.54
N ALA A 92 24.76 11.07 10.68
CA ALA A 92 23.62 10.25 11.04
C ALA A 92 23.23 9.32 9.90
N VAL A 93 22.54 8.23 10.23
CA VAL A 93 21.94 7.29 9.28
C VAL A 93 20.54 6.92 9.74
N GLU A 94 19.63 6.74 8.79
CA GLU A 94 18.26 6.34 9.08
C GLU A 94 18.14 4.80 9.11
N THR A 95 17.68 4.26 10.24
CA THR A 95 17.49 2.81 10.43
C THR A 95 16.43 2.27 9.48
N GLY A 96 15.26 2.92 9.48
CA GLY A 96 14.06 2.55 8.76
C GLY A 96 13.42 1.26 9.28
N LEU A 97 12.18 1.02 8.83
CA LEU A 97 11.23 -0.02 9.27
C LEU A 97 11.73 -1.48 9.30
N SER A 98 12.91 -1.76 8.76
CA SER A 98 13.48 -3.11 8.66
C SER A 98 14.58 -3.39 9.68
N SER A 99 14.96 -2.41 10.49
CA SER A 99 15.99 -2.56 11.51
C SER A 99 15.75 -1.63 12.69
N ASP A 100 16.30 -1.99 13.83
CA ASP A 100 16.27 -1.19 15.04
C ASP A 100 17.70 -0.88 15.54
N PRO A 101 17.86 -0.08 16.61
CA PRO A 101 19.18 0.19 17.17
C PRO A 101 19.96 -1.07 17.61
N PRO A 102 19.37 -2.07 18.30
CA PRO A 102 20.05 -3.34 18.59
C PRO A 102 20.67 -4.04 17.38
N MET A 103 19.98 -4.07 16.24
CA MET A 103 20.54 -4.63 15.00
C MET A 103 21.75 -3.81 14.52
N ASN A 104 21.66 -2.49 14.57
CA ASN A 104 22.70 -1.57 14.10
C ASN A 104 23.92 -1.47 15.03
N TRP A 105 23.74 -1.62 16.34
CA TRP A 105 24.80 -1.62 17.36
C TRP A 105 25.83 -2.72 17.17
N ARG A 106 25.49 -3.73 16.36
CA ARG A 106 26.37 -4.83 15.99
C ARG A 106 27.46 -4.45 14.98
N LEU A 107 27.46 -3.22 14.47
CA LEU A 107 28.39 -2.72 13.46
C LEU A 107 29.19 -1.55 13.99
N SER A 108 30.45 -1.76 14.35
CA SER A 108 31.32 -0.69 14.88
C SER A 108 31.50 0.49 13.93
N MET A 109 31.33 0.29 12.62
CA MET A 109 31.37 1.37 11.63
C MET A 109 30.27 2.42 11.82
N LEU A 110 29.23 2.14 12.62
CA LEU A 110 28.12 3.05 12.90
C LEU A 110 28.26 3.80 14.25
N ASP A 111 29.22 3.45 15.10
CA ASP A 111 29.33 4.00 16.47
C ASP A 111 29.49 5.53 16.53
N GLY A 112 30.12 6.12 15.50
CA GLY A 112 30.34 7.56 15.41
C GLY A 112 29.13 8.35 14.90
N LEU A 113 28.04 7.66 14.54
CA LEU A 113 26.88 8.22 13.87
C LEU A 113 25.65 8.12 14.75
N ASN A 114 24.77 9.11 14.66
CA ASN A 114 23.46 9.01 15.28
C ASN A 114 22.53 8.14 14.42
N LEU A 115 21.90 7.16 15.06
CA LEU A 115 20.80 6.40 14.46
C LEU A 115 19.54 7.26 14.56
N VAL A 116 18.98 7.65 13.42
CA VAL A 116 17.69 8.37 13.36
C VAL A 116 16.62 7.44 12.82
N SER A 117 15.37 7.69 13.20
CA SER A 117 14.24 6.84 12.84
C SER A 117 13.10 7.71 12.31
N ASN A 118 12.63 7.41 11.10
CA ASN A 118 11.64 8.22 10.39
C ASN A 118 10.62 7.31 9.69
N SER A 119 9.34 7.66 9.83
CA SER A 119 8.22 6.83 9.33
C SER A 119 8.21 6.45 7.84
N ASP A 120 8.88 7.20 6.95
CA ASP A 120 8.67 7.14 5.48
C ASP A 120 7.17 7.04 5.13
N ALA A 121 6.37 7.94 5.72
CA ALA A 121 4.92 7.88 5.66
C ALA A 121 4.38 8.27 4.27
N TYR A 122 3.70 7.33 3.62
CA TYR A 122 2.99 7.54 2.35
C TYR A 122 1.49 7.82 2.55
N SER A 123 1.02 7.80 3.80
CA SER A 123 -0.33 8.22 4.17
C SER A 123 -0.31 8.87 5.56
N PRO A 124 -1.27 9.79 5.87
CA PRO A 124 -1.32 10.47 7.16
C PRO A 124 -1.43 9.50 8.36
N GLU A 125 -2.09 8.36 8.18
CA GLU A 125 -2.29 7.36 9.22
C GLU A 125 -1.01 6.61 9.60
N LYS A 126 0.03 6.65 8.74
CA LYS A 126 1.34 6.04 9.00
C LYS A 126 2.38 7.04 9.51
N LEU A 127 1.98 8.29 9.75
CA LEU A 127 2.86 9.31 10.30
C LEU A 127 3.34 8.93 11.70
N ALA A 128 4.62 9.16 11.96
CA ALA A 128 5.25 8.95 13.28
C ALA A 128 5.19 7.50 13.83
N ARG A 129 4.96 6.49 12.98
CA ARG A 129 5.23 5.07 13.33
C ARG A 129 6.71 4.81 13.66
N GLU A 130 7.58 5.69 13.17
CA GLU A 130 8.98 5.85 13.55
C GLU A 130 9.24 7.36 13.69
N ALA A 131 9.98 7.74 14.72
CA ALA A 131 10.24 9.14 15.03
C ALA A 131 11.51 9.34 15.87
N ASN A 132 11.91 10.60 16.02
CA ASN A 132 13.09 11.02 16.75
C ASN A 132 12.71 11.85 17.97
N ILE A 133 13.39 11.65 19.10
CA ILE A 133 13.13 12.37 20.35
C ILE A 133 14.23 13.42 20.55
N PHE A 134 13.82 14.69 20.56
CA PHE A 134 14.71 15.82 20.75
C PHE A 134 14.40 16.59 22.04
N ASN A 135 15.43 16.90 22.80
CA ASN A 135 15.38 17.83 23.92
C ASN A 135 16.12 19.13 23.53
N THR A 136 15.57 19.83 22.55
CA THR A 136 16.13 21.07 22.02
C THR A 136 15.02 21.98 21.49
N GLU A 137 15.38 23.20 21.08
CA GLU A 137 14.43 24.11 20.45
C GLU A 137 13.95 23.53 19.11
N LEU A 138 12.66 23.74 18.78
CA LEU A 138 12.11 23.34 17.48
C LEU A 138 12.55 24.31 16.37
N SER A 139 13.85 24.30 16.05
CA SER A 139 14.45 25.06 14.97
C SER A 139 15.42 24.20 14.17
N TYR A 140 15.53 24.45 12.87
CA TYR A 140 16.43 23.69 11.99
C TYR A 140 17.87 23.64 12.54
N PRO A 141 18.50 24.77 12.97
CA PRO A 141 19.85 24.72 13.51
C PRO A 141 19.95 23.90 14.80
N ALA A 142 18.98 24.02 15.70
CA ALA A 142 18.99 23.31 16.97
C ALA A 142 18.83 21.79 16.79
N LEU A 143 17.94 21.36 15.87
CA LEU A 143 17.72 19.95 15.55
C LEU A 143 18.99 19.30 14.97
N PHE A 144 19.64 19.94 13.99
CA PHE A 144 20.86 19.37 13.40
C PHE A 144 22.07 19.47 14.33
N ALA A 145 22.21 20.54 15.12
CA ALA A 145 23.23 20.61 16.17
C ALA A 145 23.02 19.60 17.31
N ALA A 146 21.83 19.02 17.45
CA ALA A 146 21.57 17.89 18.34
C ALA A 146 22.02 16.54 17.74
N LEU A 147 21.98 16.41 16.40
CA LEU A 147 22.42 15.22 15.68
C LEU A 147 23.92 15.23 15.32
N GLU A 148 24.59 16.37 15.37
CA GLU A 148 26.04 16.43 15.19
C GLU A 148 26.79 15.78 16.37
N THR A 149 27.97 15.22 16.08
CA THR A 149 28.83 14.56 17.08
C THR A 149 29.12 15.53 18.23
N GLY A 150 28.71 15.17 19.46
CA GLY A 150 28.79 16.04 20.64
C GLY A 150 27.46 16.66 21.09
N GLY A 151 26.35 16.35 20.42
CA GLY A 151 24.99 16.80 20.75
C GLY A 151 24.47 16.45 22.14
N GLY A 152 25.15 15.57 22.89
CA GLY A 152 24.82 15.25 24.28
C GLY A 152 23.37 14.79 24.46
N GLU A 153 22.70 15.18 25.53
CA GLU A 153 21.31 14.80 25.83
C GLU A 153 20.26 15.49 24.93
N ARG A 154 20.67 16.37 23.99
CA ARG A 154 19.74 17.07 23.09
C ARG A 154 19.07 16.15 22.07
N PHE A 155 19.77 15.09 21.65
CA PHE A 155 19.16 13.98 20.92
C PHE A 155 18.95 12.82 21.91
N ALA A 156 17.71 12.65 22.33
CA ALA A 156 17.35 11.79 23.45
C ALA A 156 17.18 10.32 23.02
N GLY A 157 16.92 10.04 21.75
CA GLY A 157 16.72 8.68 21.25
C GLY A 157 15.72 8.60 20.11
N THR A 158 15.26 7.39 19.82
CA THR A 158 14.31 7.11 18.73
C THR A 158 13.06 6.38 19.22
N ILE A 159 12.00 6.51 18.44
CA ILE A 159 10.80 5.69 18.50
C ILE A 159 10.85 4.79 17.28
N GLU A 160 10.82 3.48 17.50
CA GLU A 160 11.06 2.47 16.49
C GLU A 160 9.81 1.62 16.26
N PHE A 161 9.66 1.17 15.03
CA PHE A 161 8.76 0.08 14.69
C PHE A 161 9.43 -1.27 15.04
N PHE A 162 8.64 -2.33 15.26
CA PHE A 162 9.20 -3.68 15.46
C PHE A 162 9.68 -4.26 14.12
N PRO A 163 11.00 -4.40 13.89
CA PRO A 163 11.50 -4.86 12.60
C PRO A 163 11.07 -6.29 12.28
N GLU A 164 10.72 -7.10 13.29
CA GLU A 164 10.22 -8.46 13.14
C GLU A 164 8.91 -8.54 12.36
N GLU A 165 8.07 -7.49 12.34
CA GLU A 165 6.89 -7.46 11.49
C GLU A 165 7.26 -7.42 10.00
N GLY A 166 8.47 -7.01 9.66
CA GLY A 166 8.95 -6.93 8.30
C GLY A 166 8.90 -8.26 7.55
N LYS A 167 8.31 -8.26 6.35
CA LYS A 167 8.17 -9.44 5.47
C LYS A 167 9.47 -10.18 5.10
N TYR A 168 10.60 -9.50 5.26
CA TYR A 168 11.94 -10.02 4.97
C TYR A 168 12.86 -9.81 6.18
N HIS A 169 12.34 -9.83 7.40
CA HIS A 169 13.16 -9.66 8.59
C HIS A 169 14.13 -10.83 8.76
N MET A 170 13.58 -12.04 8.82
CA MET A 170 14.32 -13.28 9.06
C MET A 170 14.53 -14.08 7.77
N ASP A 171 15.48 -15.01 7.80
CA ASP A 171 15.66 -15.94 6.69
C ASP A 171 14.56 -16.98 6.67
N GLY A 172 14.30 -17.52 5.50
CA GLY A 172 13.52 -18.74 5.45
C GLY A 172 13.11 -19.17 4.06
N HIS A 173 12.26 -20.18 4.07
CA HIS A 173 11.66 -20.73 2.87
C HIS A 173 10.19 -21.03 3.16
N ARG A 174 9.34 -20.09 2.77
CA ARG A 174 7.89 -20.06 3.00
C ARG A 174 7.21 -21.33 2.52
N LYS A 175 7.60 -21.83 1.35
CA LYS A 175 7.04 -23.08 0.78
C LYS A 175 7.26 -24.31 1.67
N CYS A 176 8.25 -24.27 2.56
CA CYS A 176 8.52 -25.32 3.55
C CYS A 176 8.05 -24.94 4.96
N GLY A 177 7.49 -23.75 5.18
CA GLY A 177 7.17 -23.23 6.51
C GLY A 177 8.40 -23.13 7.43
N ARG A 178 9.60 -22.96 6.84
CA ARG A 178 10.86 -22.98 7.60
C ARG A 178 11.47 -21.59 7.68
N MET A 179 11.20 -20.90 8.78
CA MET A 179 11.98 -19.75 9.24
C MET A 179 13.31 -20.23 9.84
N MET A 180 14.38 -19.49 9.60
CA MET A 180 15.73 -19.80 10.08
C MET A 180 16.44 -18.54 10.57
N ARG A 181 17.24 -18.68 11.62
CA ARG A 181 18.14 -17.59 12.04
C ARG A 181 19.36 -17.51 11.10
N PRO A 182 20.04 -16.35 11.00
CA PRO A 182 21.21 -16.19 10.15
C PRO A 182 22.30 -17.24 10.34
N ASP A 183 22.59 -17.61 11.59
CA ASP A 183 23.56 -18.66 11.91
C ASP A 183 23.16 -20.03 11.36
N GLU A 184 21.87 -20.38 11.45
CA GLU A 184 21.34 -21.61 10.89
C GLU A 184 21.45 -21.60 9.36
N THR A 185 21.05 -20.48 8.73
CA THR A 185 21.14 -20.32 7.28
C THR A 185 22.59 -20.44 6.80
N ARG A 186 23.56 -19.88 7.52
CA ARG A 186 25.00 -20.03 7.24
C ARG A 186 25.47 -21.49 7.36
N LEU A 187 25.06 -22.20 8.41
CA LEU A 187 25.36 -23.62 8.58
C LEU A 187 24.84 -24.48 7.42
N HIS A 188 23.72 -24.08 6.83
CA HIS A 188 23.15 -24.74 5.66
C HIS A 188 23.56 -24.11 4.31
N ASN A 189 24.61 -23.27 4.28
CA ASN A 189 25.13 -22.62 3.06
C ASN A 189 24.06 -21.85 2.26
N GLY A 190 23.15 -21.17 2.96
CA GLY A 190 22.05 -20.43 2.33
C GLY A 190 20.93 -21.31 1.78
N LEU A 191 20.92 -22.61 2.09
CA LEU A 191 19.91 -23.56 1.63
C LEU A 191 18.90 -23.90 2.74
N CYS A 192 17.66 -24.15 2.35
CA CYS A 192 16.62 -24.63 3.24
C CYS A 192 16.93 -26.09 3.68
N PRO A 193 16.99 -26.39 4.99
CA PRO A 193 17.31 -27.73 5.49
C PRO A 193 16.23 -28.76 5.16
N VAL A 194 15.02 -28.31 4.85
CA VAL A 194 13.88 -29.18 4.52
C VAL A 194 13.92 -29.68 3.08
N CYS A 195 14.28 -28.81 2.12
CA CYS A 195 14.18 -29.14 0.69
C CYS A 195 15.47 -28.93 -0.12
N GLY A 196 16.53 -28.39 0.48
CA GLY A 196 17.83 -28.13 -0.16
C GLY A 196 17.82 -26.99 -1.20
N ARG A 197 16.70 -26.27 -1.38
CA ARG A 197 16.64 -25.10 -2.27
C ARG A 197 17.16 -23.84 -1.56
N PRO A 198 17.61 -22.81 -2.29
CA PRO A 198 18.01 -21.55 -1.68
C PRO A 198 16.91 -20.97 -0.79
N ALA A 199 17.29 -20.54 0.41
CA ALA A 199 16.45 -19.77 1.30
C ALA A 199 16.43 -18.29 0.87
N THR A 200 15.33 -17.62 1.12
CA THR A 200 15.27 -16.16 1.03
C THR A 200 16.02 -15.58 2.23
N LEU A 201 17.05 -14.79 1.95
CA LEU A 201 17.87 -14.15 2.97
C LEU A 201 17.21 -12.84 3.42
N GLY A 202 16.96 -12.73 4.71
CA GLY A 202 16.35 -11.56 5.33
C GLY A 202 17.34 -10.44 5.63
N VAL A 203 16.81 -9.34 6.15
CA VAL A 203 17.57 -8.19 6.62
C VAL A 203 18.47 -8.59 7.79
N SER A 204 17.98 -9.45 8.70
CA SER A 204 18.76 -9.99 9.82
C SER A 204 20.02 -10.72 9.34
N TYR A 205 19.95 -11.45 8.22
CA TYR A 205 21.13 -12.08 7.62
C TYR A 205 22.13 -11.07 7.08
N ARG A 206 21.66 -10.03 6.39
CA ARG A 206 22.54 -8.98 5.87
C ARG A 206 23.20 -8.20 7.01
N VAL A 207 22.48 -7.89 8.08
CA VAL A 207 23.05 -7.31 9.31
C VAL A 207 24.10 -8.26 9.89
N HIS A 208 23.76 -9.54 10.03
CA HIS A 208 24.68 -10.55 10.55
C HIS A 208 25.91 -10.77 9.66
N GLU A 209 25.79 -10.53 8.36
CA GLU A 209 26.90 -10.59 7.42
C GLU A 209 27.95 -9.50 7.65
N LEU A 210 27.48 -8.29 7.92
CA LEU A 210 28.32 -7.11 8.13
C LEU A 210 28.69 -6.87 9.61
N ALA A 211 28.01 -7.54 10.54
CA ALA A 211 28.22 -7.39 11.97
C ALA A 211 29.63 -7.83 12.40
N ASP A 212 30.31 -6.98 13.16
CA ASP A 212 31.59 -7.27 13.81
C ASP A 212 31.43 -7.54 15.32
N ARG A 213 30.19 -7.49 15.83
CA ARG A 213 29.82 -7.78 17.22
C ARG A 213 28.68 -8.80 17.31
N PRO A 214 28.63 -9.57 18.42
CA PRO A 214 27.54 -10.50 18.67
C PRO A 214 26.21 -9.79 18.91
N GLU A 215 25.10 -10.51 18.69
CA GLU A 215 23.75 -10.04 19.02
C GLU A 215 23.64 -9.65 20.50
N GLY A 216 22.89 -8.59 20.81
CA GLY A 216 22.78 -8.03 22.16
C GLY A 216 23.93 -7.10 22.58
N SER A 217 24.92 -6.88 21.71
CA SER A 217 25.96 -5.86 21.96
C SER A 217 25.36 -4.46 21.99
N LYS A 218 25.80 -3.63 22.94
CA LYS A 218 25.43 -2.22 23.05
C LYS A 218 26.69 -1.37 23.16
N PRO A 219 26.98 -0.48 22.20
CA PRO A 219 28.15 0.39 22.26
C PRO A 219 28.01 1.41 23.39
N GLU A 220 29.15 1.87 23.89
CA GLU A 220 29.21 2.95 24.87
C GLU A 220 28.63 4.23 24.25
N GLY A 221 27.72 4.91 24.97
CA GLY A 221 27.04 6.10 24.46
C GLY A 221 25.84 5.83 23.53
N ALA A 222 25.45 4.56 23.32
CA ALA A 222 24.25 4.21 22.57
C ALA A 222 22.99 4.90 23.14
N ARG A 223 22.25 5.60 22.27
CA ARG A 223 21.00 6.28 22.63
C ARG A 223 19.90 5.27 22.95
N PRO A 224 18.99 5.59 23.89
CA PRO A 224 17.83 4.76 24.12
C PRO A 224 16.88 4.80 22.92
N PHE A 225 16.01 3.81 22.85
CA PHE A 225 14.95 3.73 21.86
C PHE A 225 13.70 3.11 22.48
N HIS A 226 12.55 3.33 21.85
CA HIS A 226 11.26 2.79 22.27
C HIS A 226 10.59 2.08 21.10
N SER A 227 10.42 0.75 21.18
CA SER A 227 9.65 0.00 20.19
C SER A 227 8.16 0.14 20.47
N LEU A 228 7.40 0.67 19.52
CA LEU A 228 5.96 0.89 19.67
C LEU A 228 5.16 0.13 18.61
N ILE A 229 3.99 -0.35 19.01
CA ILE A 229 2.91 -0.78 18.14
C ILE A 229 1.97 0.43 18.03
N PRO A 230 1.62 0.90 16.81
CA PRO A 230 0.68 2.00 16.67
C PRO A 230 -0.66 1.66 17.34
N LEU A 231 -1.33 2.68 17.89
CA LEU A 231 -2.47 2.46 18.80
C LEU A 231 -3.63 1.71 18.12
N PRO A 232 -4.02 1.96 16.86
CA PRO A 232 -5.06 1.16 16.19
C PRO A 232 -4.68 -0.34 16.08
N GLU A 233 -3.42 -0.65 15.78
CA GLU A 233 -2.88 -1.99 15.68
C GLU A 233 -2.85 -2.68 17.05
N LEU A 234 -2.43 -1.99 18.10
CA LEU A 234 -2.47 -2.48 19.49
C LEU A 234 -3.90 -2.82 19.92
N LEU A 235 -4.85 -1.92 19.64
CA LEU A 235 -6.27 -2.17 19.96
C LEU A 235 -6.84 -3.31 19.12
N GLY A 236 -6.44 -3.44 17.85
CA GLY A 236 -6.81 -4.54 16.98
C GLY A 236 -6.35 -5.89 17.54
N GLU A 237 -5.10 -5.96 18.00
CA GLU A 237 -4.54 -7.13 18.68
C GLU A 237 -5.35 -7.47 19.93
N VAL A 238 -5.63 -6.49 20.80
CA VAL A 238 -6.41 -6.69 22.04
C VAL A 238 -7.80 -7.25 21.75
N PHE A 239 -8.50 -6.76 20.73
CA PHE A 239 -9.90 -7.12 20.44
C PHE A 239 -10.14 -8.18 19.37
N ASP A 240 -9.07 -8.75 18.81
CA ASP A 240 -9.12 -9.80 17.77
C ASP A 240 -9.81 -9.29 16.51
N ALA A 241 -9.51 -8.04 16.18
CA ALA A 241 -10.20 -7.28 15.17
C ALA A 241 -9.19 -6.53 14.31
N GLY A 242 -9.54 -6.29 13.06
CA GLY A 242 -8.73 -5.41 12.22
C GLY A 242 -8.67 -3.98 12.81
N PRO A 243 -7.53 -3.27 12.67
CA PRO A 243 -7.37 -1.92 13.19
C PRO A 243 -8.39 -0.93 12.60
N ALA A 244 -8.87 -1.18 11.37
CA ALA A 244 -9.88 -0.36 10.69
C ALA A 244 -11.34 -0.65 11.11
N THR A 245 -11.58 -1.62 12.01
CA THR A 245 -12.95 -1.96 12.40
C THR A 245 -13.60 -0.82 13.18
N LYS A 246 -14.92 -0.66 13.04
CA LYS A 246 -15.69 0.38 13.76
C LYS A 246 -15.45 0.36 15.26
N ARG A 247 -15.32 -0.83 15.86
CA ARG A 247 -15.04 -1.00 17.29
C ARG A 247 -13.69 -0.38 17.69
N VAL A 248 -12.63 -0.74 16.96
CA VAL A 248 -11.28 -0.23 17.21
C VAL A 248 -11.23 1.28 16.97
N GLN A 249 -11.74 1.76 15.84
CA GLN A 249 -11.73 3.18 15.49
C GLN A 249 -12.53 4.04 16.47
N THR A 250 -13.67 3.55 16.96
CA THR A 250 -14.45 4.25 18.00
C THR A 250 -13.63 4.42 19.28
N LEU A 251 -12.98 3.34 19.75
CA LEU A 251 -12.18 3.40 20.96
C LEU A 251 -10.89 4.21 20.78
N TYR A 252 -10.23 4.10 19.62
CA TYR A 252 -9.09 4.93 19.25
C TYR A 252 -9.42 6.42 19.36
N HIS A 253 -10.52 6.86 18.75
CA HIS A 253 -10.94 8.26 18.85
C HIS A 253 -11.38 8.68 20.25
N THR A 254 -11.93 7.77 21.06
CA THR A 254 -12.21 8.03 22.47
C THR A 254 -10.92 8.26 23.25
N LEU A 255 -9.95 7.37 23.10
CA LEU A 255 -8.63 7.50 23.74
C LEU A 255 -7.94 8.81 23.36
N LEU A 256 -7.95 9.18 22.07
CA LEU A 256 -7.39 10.46 21.63
C LEU A 256 -8.07 11.68 22.26
N ARG A 257 -9.40 11.62 22.43
CA ARG A 257 -10.19 12.71 22.99
C ARG A 257 -9.96 12.87 24.49
N GLU A 258 -9.93 11.77 25.22
CA GLU A 258 -9.85 11.76 26.69
C GLU A 258 -8.40 11.88 27.19
N LEU A 259 -7.45 11.25 26.49
CA LEU A 259 -6.05 11.13 26.95
C LEU A 259 -5.04 11.92 26.09
N GLY A 260 -5.45 12.45 24.93
CA GLY A 260 -4.62 13.29 24.07
C GLY A 260 -3.92 12.54 22.92
N PRO A 261 -2.83 13.09 22.34
CA PRO A 261 -2.19 12.52 21.17
C PRO A 261 -1.67 11.09 21.36
N GLU A 262 -1.65 10.32 20.27
CA GLU A 262 -1.32 8.89 20.28
C GLU A 262 0.01 8.57 20.98
N LEU A 263 1.10 9.26 20.64
CA LEU A 263 2.41 9.02 21.26
C LEU A 263 2.39 9.27 22.77
N ALA A 264 1.64 10.27 23.24
CA ALA A 264 1.48 10.52 24.67
C ALA A 264 0.75 9.35 25.35
N ILE A 265 -0.28 8.79 24.71
CA ILE A 265 -0.98 7.59 25.22
C ILE A 265 -0.04 6.39 25.26
N LEU A 266 0.72 6.16 24.20
CA LEU A 266 1.58 4.99 24.08
C LEU A 266 2.83 5.06 24.97
N MET A 267 3.33 6.27 25.29
CA MET A 267 4.62 6.44 25.99
C MET A 267 4.50 7.04 27.40
N GLU A 268 3.59 8.00 27.60
CA GLU A 268 3.64 8.88 28.78
C GLU A 268 2.48 8.62 29.75
N ARG A 269 1.26 8.41 29.25
CA ARG A 269 0.05 8.25 30.09
C ARG A 269 0.17 7.07 31.03
N SER A 270 -0.30 7.22 32.26
CA SER A 270 -0.21 6.15 33.26
C SER A 270 -1.12 4.97 32.88
N PRO A 271 -0.74 3.73 33.21
CA PRO A 271 -1.62 2.57 32.99
C PRO A 271 -3.00 2.74 33.65
N ALA A 272 -3.09 3.41 34.81
CA ALA A 272 -4.35 3.68 35.50
C ALA A 272 -5.29 4.61 34.71
N GLU A 273 -4.76 5.65 34.06
CA GLU A 273 -5.57 6.52 33.18
C GLU A 273 -6.10 5.74 31.97
N ILE A 274 -5.25 4.90 31.36
CA ILE A 274 -5.63 4.07 30.20
C ILE A 274 -6.68 3.03 30.61
N GLU A 275 -6.49 2.39 31.76
CA GLU A 275 -7.42 1.40 32.32
C GLU A 275 -8.80 2.00 32.55
N HIS A 276 -8.85 3.21 33.12
CA HIS A 276 -10.11 3.91 33.36
C HIS A 276 -10.89 4.19 32.08
N THR A 277 -10.21 4.54 30.98
CA THR A 277 -10.86 4.90 29.71
C THR A 277 -11.14 3.71 28.79
N ALA A 278 -10.22 2.75 28.70
CA ALA A 278 -10.24 1.68 27.69
C ALA A 278 -10.23 0.25 28.27
N GLY A 279 -10.20 0.11 29.60
CA GLY A 279 -10.23 -1.17 30.30
C GLY A 279 -8.85 -1.73 30.61
N PRO A 280 -8.79 -2.70 31.54
CA PRO A 280 -7.53 -3.25 32.07
C PRO A 280 -6.70 -3.96 31.01
N MET A 281 -7.34 -4.60 30.02
CA MET A 281 -6.62 -5.31 28.98
C MET A 281 -5.82 -4.35 28.06
N VAL A 282 -6.38 -3.17 27.75
CA VAL A 282 -5.66 -2.16 26.94
C VAL A 282 -4.52 -1.53 27.75
N ALA A 283 -4.74 -1.27 29.04
CA ALA A 283 -3.67 -0.75 29.91
C ALA A 283 -2.51 -1.74 30.05
N GLU A 284 -2.81 -3.03 30.23
CA GLU A 284 -1.81 -4.09 30.29
C GLU A 284 -1.07 -4.26 28.96
N ALA A 285 -1.79 -4.16 27.83
CA ALA A 285 -1.20 -4.19 26.49
C ALA A 285 -0.15 -3.07 26.30
N VAL A 286 -0.50 -1.84 26.66
CA VAL A 286 0.45 -0.70 26.62
C VAL A 286 1.61 -0.90 27.59
N ARG A 287 1.36 -1.41 28.80
CA ARG A 287 2.42 -1.69 29.78
C ARG A 287 3.41 -2.73 29.25
N ARG A 288 2.93 -3.85 28.71
CA ARG A 288 3.75 -4.92 28.12
C ARG A 288 4.60 -4.42 26.96
N MET A 289 3.99 -3.64 26.06
CA MET A 289 4.71 -3.00 24.97
C MET A 289 5.85 -2.11 25.50
N ARG A 290 5.57 -1.24 26.48
CA ARG A 290 6.58 -0.35 27.09
C ARG A 290 7.72 -1.08 27.78
N SER A 291 7.46 -2.26 28.37
CA SER A 291 8.49 -3.07 29.04
C SER A 291 9.21 -4.05 28.10
N GLY A 292 8.83 -4.10 26.82
CA GLY A 292 9.36 -5.08 25.86
C GLY A 292 8.88 -6.52 26.12
N GLU A 293 7.82 -6.70 26.90
CA GLU A 293 7.19 -8.01 27.14
C GLU A 293 6.27 -8.39 25.98
N VAL A 294 6.86 -8.53 24.78
CA VAL A 294 6.16 -8.87 23.55
C VAL A 294 6.68 -10.18 22.98
N GLU A 295 5.82 -10.95 22.33
CA GLU A 295 6.22 -12.16 21.60
C GLU A 295 6.20 -11.85 20.10
N ALA A 296 7.39 -11.84 19.48
CA ALA A 296 7.53 -11.62 18.05
C ALA A 296 7.56 -12.96 17.31
N GLU A 297 6.63 -13.13 16.37
CA GLU A 297 6.67 -14.14 15.31
C GLU A 297 7.26 -13.45 14.07
N PRO A 298 8.56 -13.56 13.79
CA PRO A 298 9.20 -12.74 12.78
C PRO A 298 8.77 -13.13 11.36
N GLY A 299 8.61 -12.13 10.50
CA GLY A 299 8.34 -12.29 9.09
C GLY A 299 9.54 -12.84 8.32
N TYR A 300 9.26 -13.63 7.30
CA TYR A 300 10.27 -14.22 6.42
C TYR A 300 9.68 -14.55 5.04
N ASP A 301 10.53 -14.54 4.01
CA ASP A 301 10.18 -14.96 2.65
C ASP A 301 8.84 -14.38 2.11
N GLY A 302 8.60 -13.10 2.39
CA GLY A 302 7.45 -12.33 1.89
C GLY A 302 6.22 -12.34 2.81
N GLU A 303 6.25 -13.08 3.92
CA GLU A 303 5.18 -13.06 4.93
C GLU A 303 5.52 -12.08 6.05
N TYR A 304 4.60 -11.17 6.37
CA TYR A 304 4.73 -10.25 7.51
C TYR A 304 4.78 -11.03 8.82
N GLY A 305 5.58 -10.53 9.75
CA GLY A 305 5.60 -11.02 11.12
C GLY A 305 4.40 -10.50 11.92
N ILE A 306 4.28 -11.01 13.14
CA ILE A 306 3.21 -10.64 14.06
C ILE A 306 3.84 -10.37 15.42
N ILE A 307 3.56 -9.20 15.99
CA ILE A 307 3.87 -8.91 17.40
C ILE A 307 2.63 -9.22 18.23
N ARG A 308 2.77 -10.10 19.22
CA ARG A 308 1.70 -10.46 20.15
C ARG A 308 1.98 -9.86 21.51
N LEU A 309 0.97 -9.21 22.09
CA LEU A 309 1.03 -8.69 23.46
C LEU A 309 0.51 -9.72 24.46
N PHE A 310 -0.33 -10.65 24.01
CA PHE A 310 -0.86 -11.73 24.83
C PHE A 310 -0.65 -13.09 24.17
N ARG A 311 -0.35 -14.10 24.98
CA ARG A 311 -0.48 -15.49 24.56
C ARG A 311 -1.95 -15.83 24.33
N LEU A 312 -2.23 -16.71 23.36
CA LEU A 312 -3.60 -17.16 23.04
C LEU A 312 -4.35 -17.70 24.26
N GLU A 313 -3.64 -18.38 25.16
CA GLU A 313 -4.20 -18.96 26.40
C GLU A 313 -4.50 -17.90 27.47
N GLU A 314 -3.62 -16.89 27.61
CA GLU A 314 -3.78 -15.80 28.58
C GLU A 314 -4.99 -14.92 28.23
N ARG A 315 -5.19 -14.69 26.93
CA ARG A 315 -6.27 -13.86 26.40
C ARG A 315 -7.68 -14.32 26.81
N ALA A 316 -7.91 -15.64 26.83
CA ALA A 316 -9.19 -16.21 27.22
C ALA A 316 -9.50 -15.95 28.71
N GLY A 317 -8.48 -15.92 29.57
CA GLY A 317 -8.62 -15.62 31.00
C GLY A 317 -9.00 -14.16 31.27
N TRP A 318 -8.41 -13.21 30.53
CA TRP A 318 -8.72 -11.79 30.65
C TRP A 318 -10.14 -11.43 30.19
N LEU A 319 -10.59 -11.99 29.07
CA LEU A 319 -11.96 -11.78 28.57
C LEU A 319 -13.03 -12.36 29.52
N GLN A 320 -12.72 -13.45 30.23
CA GLN A 320 -13.61 -14.02 31.25
C GLN A 320 -13.63 -13.16 32.53
N GLN A 321 -12.50 -12.61 32.95
CA GLN A 321 -12.42 -11.70 34.10
C GLN A 321 -13.13 -10.36 33.83
N GLU A 322 -12.99 -9.75 32.65
CA GLU A 322 -13.75 -8.54 32.29
C GLU A 322 -15.27 -8.75 32.31
N ALA A 323 -15.75 -9.95 31.95
CA ALA A 323 -17.16 -10.30 32.03
C ALA A 323 -17.67 -10.44 33.48
N LEU A 324 -16.79 -10.77 34.43
CA LEU A 324 -17.08 -10.93 35.86
C LEU A 324 -17.16 -9.59 36.62
N PHE A 325 -16.49 -8.54 36.13
CA PHE A 325 -16.40 -7.23 36.81
C PHE A 325 -17.25 -6.11 36.16
N ARG A 326 -18.13 -6.43 35.20
CA ARG A 326 -19.10 -5.45 34.68
C ARG A 326 -20.10 -5.04 35.78
N SER A 327 -19.81 -3.94 36.47
CA SER A 327 -20.77 -3.20 37.27
C SER A 327 -21.66 -2.32 36.38
N GLU A 328 -22.90 -2.11 36.83
CA GLU A 328 -24.03 -1.54 36.10
C GLU A 328 -23.79 -0.09 35.62
N SER A 329 -23.27 0.12 34.40
CA SER A 329 -23.44 1.40 33.64
C SER A 329 -22.93 1.36 32.19
N ALA A 330 -23.30 0.34 31.41
CA ALA A 330 -23.12 0.36 29.95
C ALA A 330 -24.42 -0.07 29.24
N PRO A 331 -24.84 0.60 28.15
CA PRO A 331 -26.09 0.28 27.47
C PRO A 331 -26.04 -1.13 26.87
N ALA A 332 -27.13 -1.87 27.07
CA ALA A 332 -27.27 -3.27 26.69
C ALA A 332 -27.11 -3.48 25.17
N LEU A 333 -26.33 -4.49 24.80
CA LEU A 333 -26.21 -4.98 23.43
C LEU A 333 -27.45 -5.79 23.03
N PRO A 334 -27.93 -5.70 21.77
CA PRO A 334 -28.98 -6.58 21.27
C PRO A 334 -28.47 -8.02 21.16
N GLU A 335 -29.24 -8.97 21.68
CA GLU A 335 -28.93 -10.40 21.66
C GLU A 335 -28.73 -10.94 20.24
N LYS A 336 -27.63 -11.67 20.04
CA LYS A 336 -27.37 -12.44 18.82
C LYS A 336 -28.41 -13.55 18.69
N ARG A 337 -29.19 -13.51 17.61
CA ARG A 337 -29.99 -14.64 17.13
C ARG A 337 -29.06 -15.83 16.86
N GLN A 338 -29.21 -16.88 17.65
CA GLN A 338 -28.53 -18.16 17.45
C GLN A 338 -28.96 -18.74 16.10
N THR A 339 -28.03 -18.90 15.17
CA THR A 339 -28.21 -19.76 14.00
C THR A 339 -27.55 -21.10 14.32
N ALA A 340 -28.30 -22.17 14.05
CA ALA A 340 -27.94 -23.55 14.33
C ALA A 340 -26.66 -23.98 13.59
N PRO A 341 -25.90 -24.96 14.12
CA PRO A 341 -24.68 -25.44 13.47
C PRO A 341 -25.02 -26.18 12.16
N PRO A 342 -24.25 -25.98 11.07
CA PRO A 342 -24.41 -26.81 9.88
C PRO A 342 -23.87 -28.23 10.15
N SER A 343 -24.66 -29.22 9.71
CA SER A 343 -24.35 -30.65 9.67
C SER A 343 -23.34 -30.97 8.54
N PRO A 344 -22.58 -32.09 8.59
CA PRO A 344 -21.37 -32.27 7.79
C PRO A 344 -21.62 -32.97 6.45
N ALA A 345 -21.25 -32.33 5.33
CA ALA A 345 -20.90 -32.89 4.02
C ALA A 345 -20.53 -31.71 3.10
N ALA A 346 -19.52 -31.71 2.23
CA ALA A 346 -18.68 -32.76 1.67
C ALA A 346 -17.28 -32.19 1.36
N ALA A 347 -16.25 -33.03 1.46
CA ALA A 347 -14.87 -32.68 1.19
C ALA A 347 -14.65 -32.22 -0.26
N VAL A 348 -14.18 -30.98 -0.44
CA VAL A 348 -13.59 -30.52 -1.70
C VAL A 348 -12.13 -30.95 -1.69
N LYS A 349 -11.77 -31.85 -2.61
CA LYS A 349 -10.38 -32.29 -2.83
C LYS A 349 -9.63 -31.19 -3.57
N THR A 350 -8.79 -30.43 -2.88
CA THR A 350 -7.74 -29.61 -3.48
C THR A 350 -6.55 -30.50 -3.79
N ALA A 351 -6.33 -30.79 -5.07
CA ALA A 351 -5.14 -31.50 -5.54
C ALA A 351 -3.95 -30.53 -5.56
N THR A 352 -3.03 -30.67 -4.61
CA THR A 352 -1.71 -30.02 -4.64
C THR A 352 -0.80 -30.72 -5.64
N ALA A 353 -0.48 -30.04 -6.75
CA ALA A 353 0.61 -30.44 -7.62
C ALA A 353 1.96 -30.00 -7.00
N LYS A 354 2.80 -30.99 -6.68
CA LYS A 354 4.25 -30.80 -6.45
C LYS A 354 4.91 -30.37 -7.76
N ASN A 355 5.98 -29.55 -7.72
CA ASN A 355 7.31 -30.05 -8.11
C ASN A 355 8.53 -29.13 -7.87
N LEU A 356 9.61 -29.87 -7.56
CA LEU A 356 11.02 -29.78 -7.92
C LEU A 356 11.41 -28.76 -9.02
N ARG A 357 12.49 -27.98 -8.80
CA ARG A 357 13.32 -27.45 -9.90
C ARG A 357 14.15 -28.60 -10.46
N ALA A 358 13.55 -29.36 -11.37
CA ALA A 358 14.30 -29.90 -12.51
C ALA A 358 14.48 -28.75 -13.52
N ALA A 359 15.47 -28.85 -14.41
CA ALA A 359 15.68 -27.90 -15.50
C ALA A 359 14.34 -27.51 -16.16
N GLU A 360 14.12 -26.21 -16.37
CA GLU A 360 12.87 -25.73 -16.97
C GLU A 360 12.60 -26.49 -18.27
N PRO A 361 11.45 -27.17 -18.39
CA PRO A 361 11.07 -27.77 -19.65
C PRO A 361 10.98 -26.67 -20.71
N PRO A 362 11.27 -26.98 -21.99
CA PRO A 362 11.19 -25.98 -23.04
C PRO A 362 9.82 -25.30 -23.01
N PRO A 363 9.76 -23.97 -23.28
CA PRO A 363 8.52 -23.24 -23.24
C PRO A 363 7.43 -23.93 -24.06
N GLY A 364 6.22 -24.01 -23.50
CA GLY A 364 5.05 -24.45 -24.26
C GLY A 364 4.68 -23.45 -25.37
N PRO A 365 3.55 -23.66 -26.08
CA PRO A 365 3.05 -22.71 -27.06
C PRO A 365 3.07 -21.27 -26.50
N TRP A 366 3.57 -20.33 -27.30
CA TRP A 366 3.75 -18.92 -26.95
C TRP A 366 4.72 -18.60 -25.80
N GLY A 367 5.63 -19.50 -25.45
CA GLY A 367 6.73 -19.20 -24.54
C GLY A 367 6.34 -19.13 -23.05
N LEU A 368 5.30 -19.88 -22.67
CA LEU A 368 4.73 -19.89 -21.31
C LEU A 368 5.36 -20.99 -20.44
N ASN A 369 5.50 -20.70 -19.15
CA ASN A 369 5.85 -21.72 -18.14
C ASN A 369 4.60 -22.55 -17.74
N GLN A 370 4.80 -23.61 -16.95
CA GLN A 370 3.74 -24.54 -16.58
C GLN A 370 2.59 -23.89 -15.79
N GLU A 371 2.88 -23.00 -14.83
CA GLU A 371 1.87 -22.30 -14.03
C GLU A 371 1.06 -21.33 -14.89
N GLN A 372 1.72 -20.63 -15.83
CA GLN A 372 1.06 -19.76 -16.81
C GLN A 372 0.19 -20.57 -17.78
N LEU A 373 0.64 -21.75 -18.22
CA LEU A 373 -0.13 -22.68 -19.05
C LEU A 373 -1.39 -23.17 -18.31
N GLU A 374 -1.29 -23.47 -17.02
CA GLU A 374 -2.43 -23.83 -16.17
C GLU A 374 -3.43 -22.69 -16.06
N ALA A 375 -2.96 -21.47 -15.78
CA ALA A 375 -3.80 -20.27 -15.76
C ALA A 375 -4.46 -19.98 -17.13
N VAL A 376 -3.74 -20.18 -18.23
CA VAL A 376 -4.27 -20.04 -19.58
C VAL A 376 -5.35 -21.09 -19.86
N ARG A 377 -5.16 -22.35 -19.44
CA ARG A 377 -6.09 -23.48 -19.68
C ARG A 377 -7.30 -23.53 -18.76
N HIS A 378 -7.26 -22.85 -17.62
CA HIS A 378 -8.35 -22.83 -16.64
C HIS A 378 -9.71 -22.46 -17.27
N ARG A 379 -10.79 -23.12 -16.83
CA ARG A 379 -12.15 -23.02 -17.36
C ARG A 379 -13.19 -23.07 -16.23
N GLY A 380 -14.36 -22.49 -16.45
CA GLY A 380 -15.53 -22.64 -15.60
C GLY A 380 -15.64 -21.58 -14.50
N ALA A 381 -14.82 -21.68 -13.46
CA ALA A 381 -14.88 -20.72 -12.34
C ALA A 381 -14.11 -19.43 -12.65
N PRO A 382 -14.50 -18.26 -12.08
CA PRO A 382 -13.69 -17.05 -12.14
C PRO A 382 -12.24 -17.32 -11.72
N LEU A 383 -11.29 -16.81 -12.50
CA LEU A 383 -9.87 -17.00 -12.26
C LEU A 383 -9.25 -15.71 -11.71
N ILE A 384 -8.63 -15.82 -10.55
CA ILE A 384 -7.81 -14.76 -9.95
C ILE A 384 -6.36 -15.21 -10.02
N ILE A 385 -5.52 -14.43 -10.69
CA ILE A 385 -4.09 -14.68 -10.81
C ILE A 385 -3.36 -13.66 -9.95
N GLN A 386 -2.78 -14.10 -8.84
CA GLN A 386 -1.86 -13.28 -8.06
C GLN A 386 -0.44 -13.46 -8.62
N ALA A 387 0.13 -12.40 -9.17
CA ALA A 387 1.39 -12.49 -9.91
C ALA A 387 2.25 -11.24 -9.74
N GLY A 388 3.45 -11.42 -9.17
CA GLY A 388 4.40 -10.35 -8.88
C GLY A 388 5.00 -9.63 -10.10
N PRO A 389 5.86 -8.61 -9.91
CA PRO A 389 6.47 -7.89 -11.02
C PRO A 389 7.33 -8.82 -11.88
N GLY A 390 7.32 -8.63 -13.20
CA GLY A 390 8.17 -9.41 -14.12
C GLY A 390 7.78 -10.88 -14.32
N THR A 391 6.69 -11.36 -13.69
CA THR A 391 6.20 -12.76 -13.80
C THR A 391 5.45 -13.06 -15.10
N GLY A 392 5.35 -12.09 -16.01
CA GLY A 392 4.65 -12.26 -17.28
C GLY A 392 3.12 -12.09 -17.21
N LYS A 393 2.59 -11.30 -16.24
CA LYS A 393 1.15 -11.04 -16.07
C LYS A 393 0.39 -10.82 -17.38
N THR A 394 0.80 -9.78 -18.11
CA THR A 394 0.18 -9.39 -19.39
C THR A 394 0.31 -10.49 -20.44
N ARG A 395 1.41 -11.27 -20.44
CA ARG A 395 1.61 -12.40 -21.37
C ARG A 395 0.60 -13.50 -21.06
N THR A 396 0.42 -13.88 -19.81
CA THR A 396 -0.57 -14.88 -19.37
C THR A 396 -1.98 -14.48 -19.78
N LEU A 397 -2.36 -13.23 -19.54
CA LEU A 397 -3.71 -12.73 -19.86
C LEU A 397 -3.95 -12.68 -21.37
N THR A 398 -2.96 -12.23 -22.15
CA THR A 398 -3.05 -12.18 -23.62
C THR A 398 -3.11 -13.58 -24.22
N SER A 399 -2.27 -14.50 -23.73
CA SER A 399 -2.30 -15.90 -24.16
C SER A 399 -3.60 -16.60 -23.81
N ARG A 400 -4.22 -16.26 -22.67
CA ARG A 400 -5.54 -16.75 -22.33
C ARG A 400 -6.56 -16.30 -23.38
N LEU A 401 -6.66 -15.00 -23.66
CA LEU A 401 -7.55 -14.45 -24.68
C LEU A 401 -7.32 -15.11 -26.05
N ALA A 402 -6.06 -15.27 -26.44
CA ALA A 402 -5.72 -15.90 -27.71
C ALA A 402 -6.26 -17.34 -27.81
N ARG A 403 -6.09 -18.13 -26.75
CA ARG A 403 -6.63 -19.49 -26.68
C ARG A 403 -8.16 -19.51 -26.73
N LEU A 404 -8.84 -18.61 -26.01
CA LEU A 404 -10.31 -18.54 -26.05
C LEU A 404 -10.82 -18.30 -27.47
N LEU A 405 -10.09 -17.51 -28.27
CA LEU A 405 -10.41 -17.23 -29.67
C LEU A 405 -10.11 -18.40 -30.60
N GLU A 406 -9.02 -19.12 -30.35
CA GLU A 406 -8.68 -20.34 -31.11
C GLU A 406 -9.63 -21.49 -30.86
N GLU A 407 -10.15 -21.61 -29.64
CA GLU A 407 -11.14 -22.62 -29.26
C GLU A 407 -12.59 -22.22 -29.61
N GLU A 408 -12.78 -21.06 -30.26
CA GLU A 408 -14.10 -20.52 -30.61
C GLU A 408 -15.07 -20.44 -29.40
N PHE A 409 -14.52 -20.19 -28.21
CA PHE A 409 -15.30 -20.12 -26.97
C PHE A 409 -16.27 -18.92 -26.96
N ALA A 410 -15.82 -17.79 -27.51
CA ALA A 410 -16.62 -16.59 -27.71
C ALA A 410 -16.16 -15.88 -28.98
N ARG A 411 -17.04 -15.07 -29.57
CA ARG A 411 -16.66 -14.23 -30.73
C ARG A 411 -15.70 -13.13 -30.26
N PRO A 412 -14.78 -12.63 -31.12
CA PRO A 412 -13.83 -11.59 -30.72
C PRO A 412 -14.51 -10.34 -30.12
N GLU A 413 -15.65 -9.93 -30.68
CA GLU A 413 -16.45 -8.80 -30.19
C GLU A 413 -17.14 -9.05 -28.83
N GLU A 414 -17.20 -10.30 -28.38
CA GLU A 414 -17.74 -10.72 -27.08
C GLU A 414 -16.67 -10.70 -25.96
N MET A 415 -15.41 -10.40 -26.31
CA MET A 415 -14.27 -10.37 -25.38
C MET A 415 -13.88 -8.94 -25.02
N LEU A 416 -13.82 -8.69 -23.71
CA LEU A 416 -13.42 -7.42 -23.12
C LEU A 416 -12.16 -7.62 -22.25
N ALA A 417 -11.10 -6.89 -22.60
CA ALA A 417 -9.89 -6.77 -21.78
C ALA A 417 -9.76 -5.33 -21.26
N ILE A 418 -9.71 -5.19 -19.93
CA ILE A 418 -9.58 -3.92 -19.24
C ILE A 418 -8.16 -3.81 -18.68
N THR A 419 -7.52 -2.67 -18.90
CA THR A 419 -6.17 -2.36 -18.41
C THR A 419 -6.16 -1.01 -17.69
N PHE A 420 -5.17 -0.78 -16.83
CA PHE A 420 -5.10 0.49 -16.09
C PHE A 420 -4.69 1.69 -16.96
N THR A 421 -3.81 1.48 -17.97
CA THR A 421 -3.29 2.57 -18.82
C THR A 421 -3.52 2.32 -20.30
N ASN A 422 -3.62 3.39 -21.09
CA ASN A 422 -3.67 3.28 -22.56
C ASN A 422 -2.43 2.59 -23.14
N LYS A 423 -1.27 2.75 -22.50
CA LYS A 423 -0.02 2.06 -22.88
C LYS A 423 -0.13 0.55 -22.67
N ALA A 424 -0.73 0.12 -21.57
CA ALA A 424 -0.98 -1.30 -21.30
C ALA A 424 -1.99 -1.88 -22.30
N ALA A 425 -3.09 -1.17 -22.60
CA ALA A 425 -4.05 -1.57 -23.64
C ALA A 425 -3.38 -1.75 -25.01
N ALA A 426 -2.56 -0.77 -25.44
CA ALA A 426 -1.83 -0.84 -26.71
C ALA A 426 -0.83 -2.01 -26.73
N GLY A 427 -0.12 -2.22 -25.63
CA GLY A 427 0.83 -3.34 -25.50
C GLY A 427 0.15 -4.71 -25.51
N MET A 428 -1.04 -4.84 -24.91
CA MET A 428 -1.82 -6.08 -24.94
C MET A 428 -2.36 -6.35 -26.36
N ARG A 429 -2.85 -5.31 -27.05
CA ARG A 429 -3.28 -5.39 -28.45
C ARG A 429 -2.17 -5.87 -29.38
N ALA A 430 -1.00 -5.22 -29.34
CA ALA A 430 0.13 -5.59 -30.18
C ALA A 430 0.54 -7.06 -29.99
N ARG A 431 0.51 -7.57 -28.76
CA ARG A 431 0.79 -8.97 -28.47
C ARG A 431 -0.29 -9.91 -29.01
N LEU A 432 -1.57 -9.56 -28.86
CA LEU A 432 -2.65 -10.39 -29.39
C LEU A 432 -2.61 -10.47 -30.92
N GLU A 433 -2.28 -9.35 -31.58
CA GLU A 433 -2.09 -9.27 -33.03
C GLU A 433 -0.89 -10.09 -33.50
N GLU A 434 0.22 -10.09 -32.75
CA GLU A 434 1.38 -10.95 -33.01
C GLU A 434 1.02 -12.44 -32.92
N MET A 435 0.14 -12.80 -31.98
CA MET A 435 -0.23 -14.20 -31.72
C MET A 435 -1.25 -14.75 -32.71
N LEU A 436 -2.24 -13.95 -33.12
CA LEU A 436 -3.40 -14.41 -33.91
C LEU A 436 -3.55 -13.75 -35.28
N GLY A 437 -2.74 -12.74 -35.58
CA GLY A 437 -2.91 -11.86 -36.72
C GLY A 437 -3.90 -10.71 -36.45
N THR A 438 -3.69 -9.60 -37.15
CA THR A 438 -4.46 -8.35 -36.95
C THR A 438 -5.97 -8.54 -37.18
N GLU A 439 -6.36 -9.34 -38.18
CA GLU A 439 -7.77 -9.55 -38.52
C GLU A 439 -8.57 -10.19 -37.37
N ARG A 440 -7.98 -11.20 -36.69
CA ARG A 440 -8.64 -11.91 -35.59
C ARG A 440 -8.59 -11.12 -34.27
N ALA A 441 -7.52 -10.36 -34.05
CA ALA A 441 -7.33 -9.60 -32.81
C ALA A 441 -8.05 -8.23 -32.82
N ALA A 442 -8.25 -7.62 -33.99
CA ALA A 442 -8.84 -6.28 -34.11
C ALA A 442 -10.21 -6.11 -33.42
N PRO A 443 -11.18 -7.05 -33.54
CA PRO A 443 -12.50 -6.86 -32.95
C PRO A 443 -12.55 -7.10 -31.44
N VAL A 444 -11.46 -7.62 -30.84
CA VAL A 444 -11.33 -7.74 -29.37
C VAL A 444 -11.29 -6.36 -28.73
N ARG A 445 -12.14 -6.16 -27.73
CA ARG A 445 -12.28 -4.88 -27.02
C ARG A 445 -11.20 -4.79 -25.95
N ILE A 446 -10.08 -4.12 -26.25
CA ILE A 446 -9.00 -3.87 -25.30
C ILE A 446 -8.99 -2.38 -24.96
N MET A 447 -9.27 -2.02 -23.70
CA MET A 447 -9.50 -0.64 -23.27
C MET A 447 -9.16 -0.38 -21.80
N THR A 448 -9.25 0.87 -21.37
CA THR A 448 -9.22 1.23 -19.94
C THR A 448 -10.63 1.27 -19.37
N PHE A 449 -10.78 1.28 -18.03
CA PHE A 449 -12.08 1.45 -17.37
C PHE A 449 -12.83 2.69 -17.88
N HIS A 450 -12.14 3.83 -18.00
CA HIS A 450 -12.72 5.09 -18.49
C HIS A 450 -13.17 4.99 -19.96
N ALA A 451 -12.37 4.34 -20.82
CA ALA A 451 -12.74 4.13 -22.21
C ALA A 451 -13.94 3.16 -22.35
N PHE A 452 -14.00 2.14 -21.50
CA PHE A 452 -15.15 1.24 -21.42
C PHE A 452 -16.41 1.98 -20.98
N GLY A 453 -16.33 2.76 -19.91
CA GLY A 453 -17.44 3.55 -19.43
C GLY A 453 -17.94 4.58 -20.44
N ARG A 454 -17.04 5.27 -21.15
CA ARG A 454 -17.40 6.12 -22.30
C ARG A 454 -18.19 5.34 -23.35
N SER A 455 -17.76 4.12 -23.68
CA SER A 455 -18.47 3.27 -24.65
C SER A 455 -19.88 2.91 -24.20
N LEU A 456 -20.07 2.66 -22.90
CA LEU A 456 -21.38 2.37 -22.30
C LEU A 456 -22.31 3.58 -22.35
N LEU A 457 -21.81 4.77 -21.99
CA LEU A 457 -22.59 6.02 -22.08
C LEU A 457 -22.98 6.34 -23.52
N THR A 458 -22.08 6.11 -24.47
CA THR A 458 -22.38 6.30 -25.90
C THR A 458 -23.44 5.32 -26.39
N ALA A 459 -23.34 4.04 -25.99
CA ALA A 459 -24.29 2.99 -26.37
C ALA A 459 -25.70 3.17 -25.77
N ALA A 460 -25.80 3.95 -24.70
CA ALA A 460 -27.08 4.35 -24.10
C ALA A 460 -27.89 5.29 -24.99
N GLY A 461 -27.21 6.05 -25.87
CA GLY A 461 -27.81 7.20 -26.55
C GLY A 461 -27.94 8.38 -25.58
N ALA A 462 -29.16 8.68 -25.14
CA ALA A 462 -29.40 9.74 -24.15
C ALA A 462 -29.39 9.15 -22.73
N PHE A 463 -28.75 9.85 -21.79
CA PHE A 463 -28.62 9.40 -20.40
C PHE A 463 -28.57 10.60 -19.47
N PHE A 464 -29.23 10.55 -18.31
CA PHE A 464 -29.16 11.59 -17.26
C PHE A 464 -29.18 13.04 -17.81
N ARG A 465 -30.10 13.34 -18.74
CA ARG A 465 -30.26 14.65 -19.43
C ARG A 465 -29.09 15.09 -20.32
N ARG A 466 -28.22 14.16 -20.70
CA ARG A 466 -27.11 14.32 -21.64
C ARG A 466 -27.36 13.49 -22.90
N SER A 467 -26.66 13.83 -23.96
CA SER A 467 -26.71 13.19 -25.28
C SER A 467 -25.37 12.52 -25.60
N PRO A 468 -25.30 11.59 -26.57
CA PRO A 468 -24.07 10.81 -26.81
C PRO A 468 -22.91 11.65 -27.39
N GLY A 469 -23.16 12.90 -27.80
CA GLY A 469 -22.14 13.86 -28.23
C GLY A 469 -21.47 14.61 -27.07
N PHE A 470 -21.40 14.01 -25.88
CA PHE A 470 -20.89 14.68 -24.69
C PHE A 470 -19.37 14.93 -24.73
N SER A 471 -18.92 16.02 -24.12
CA SER A 471 -17.49 16.30 -23.93
C SER A 471 -16.97 15.73 -22.61
N ILE A 472 -15.72 15.27 -22.60
CA ILE A 472 -15.02 14.90 -21.36
C ILE A 472 -14.26 16.14 -20.87
N LEU A 473 -14.49 16.53 -19.62
CA LEU A 473 -14.00 17.77 -19.06
C LEU A 473 -13.10 17.51 -17.85
N ASP A 474 -11.90 18.09 -17.86
CA ASP A 474 -11.07 18.18 -16.66
C ASP A 474 -11.55 19.40 -15.86
N THR A 475 -12.47 19.18 -14.93
CA THR A 475 -13.10 20.24 -14.14
C THR A 475 -12.12 20.92 -13.19
N GLY A 476 -11.00 20.27 -12.86
CA GLY A 476 -9.90 20.85 -12.10
C GLY A 476 -9.08 21.86 -12.92
N ALA A 477 -8.89 21.59 -14.21
CA ALA A 477 -8.05 22.40 -15.10
C ALA A 477 -8.82 23.36 -16.04
N ASP A 478 -10.13 23.18 -16.27
CA ASP A 478 -10.91 24.06 -17.15
C ASP A 478 -11.38 25.34 -16.41
N ASP A 479 -10.66 26.44 -16.65
CA ASP A 479 -10.96 27.77 -16.07
C ASP A 479 -12.35 28.32 -16.40
N ARG A 480 -12.98 27.89 -17.51
CA ARG A 480 -14.33 28.36 -17.86
C ARG A 480 -15.34 27.65 -16.97
N PHE A 481 -15.18 26.34 -16.79
CA PHE A 481 -16.06 25.56 -15.93
C PHE A 481 -15.97 26.03 -14.47
N ARG A 482 -14.73 26.23 -13.97
CA ARG A 482 -14.50 26.74 -12.61
C ARG A 482 -15.18 28.09 -12.38
N ARG A 483 -15.02 29.04 -13.30
CA ARG A 483 -15.68 30.37 -13.21
C ARG A 483 -17.20 30.29 -13.26
N ALA A 484 -17.76 29.41 -14.10
CA ALA A 484 -19.21 29.20 -14.16
C ALA A 484 -19.75 28.61 -12.84
N LEU A 485 -19.01 27.67 -12.24
CA LEU A 485 -19.33 27.08 -10.96
C LEU A 485 -19.28 28.10 -9.82
N GLU A 486 -18.21 28.90 -9.74
CA GLU A 486 -18.08 29.97 -8.75
C GLU A 486 -19.20 31.02 -8.86
N ALA A 487 -19.50 31.45 -10.09
CA ALA A 487 -20.54 32.44 -10.35
C ALA A 487 -21.93 31.95 -9.91
N ARG A 488 -22.24 30.67 -10.10
CA ARG A 488 -23.54 30.08 -9.74
C ARG A 488 -23.62 29.67 -8.27
N ALA A 489 -22.51 29.23 -7.68
CA ALA A 489 -22.42 28.92 -6.26
C ALA A 489 -22.40 30.18 -5.37
N GLY A 490 -21.97 31.32 -5.91
CA GLY A 490 -21.83 32.57 -5.15
C GLY A 490 -20.66 32.56 -4.17
N GLU A 491 -19.76 31.58 -4.30
CA GLU A 491 -18.55 31.43 -3.47
C GLU A 491 -17.37 30.96 -4.32
N ARG A 492 -16.14 31.22 -3.82
CA ARG A 492 -14.92 30.84 -4.52
C ARG A 492 -14.66 29.34 -4.40
N LEU A 493 -14.26 28.71 -5.49
CA LEU A 493 -14.05 27.28 -5.56
C LEU A 493 -12.67 26.92 -5.00
N THR A 494 -12.67 26.10 -3.96
CA THR A 494 -11.44 25.57 -3.36
C THR A 494 -11.01 24.27 -4.04
N ALA A 495 -9.70 23.98 -4.06
CA ALA A 495 -9.21 22.70 -4.56
C ALA A 495 -9.82 21.51 -3.78
N THR A 496 -9.92 21.65 -2.46
CA THR A 496 -10.53 20.67 -1.56
C THR A 496 -12.01 20.38 -1.89
N ALA A 497 -12.77 21.34 -2.42
CA ALA A 497 -14.16 21.09 -2.82
C ALA A 497 -14.25 20.16 -4.03
N LEU A 498 -13.40 20.36 -5.05
CA LEU A 498 -13.34 19.48 -6.22
C LEU A 498 -12.82 18.09 -5.86
N GLU A 499 -11.80 18.00 -5.00
CA GLU A 499 -11.29 16.73 -4.48
C GLU A 499 -12.38 15.94 -3.73
N ARG A 500 -13.21 16.63 -2.92
CA ARG A 500 -14.35 16.00 -2.24
C ARG A 500 -15.43 15.52 -3.20
N ILE A 501 -15.74 16.30 -4.25
CA ILE A 501 -16.70 15.87 -5.28
C ILE A 501 -16.18 14.60 -5.96
N SER A 502 -14.91 14.58 -6.36
CA SER A 502 -14.28 13.42 -6.99
C SER A 502 -14.30 12.19 -6.07
N ALA A 503 -13.92 12.34 -4.80
CA ALA A 503 -13.97 11.26 -3.81
C ALA A 503 -15.39 10.70 -3.61
N LEU A 504 -16.40 11.57 -3.53
CA LEU A 504 -17.80 11.16 -3.38
C LEU A 504 -18.33 10.44 -4.63
N LYS A 505 -17.97 10.90 -5.83
CA LYS A 505 -18.27 10.21 -7.09
C LYS A 505 -17.59 8.84 -7.18
N GLY A 506 -16.33 8.73 -6.72
CA GLY A 506 -15.59 7.46 -6.61
C GLY A 506 -16.25 6.45 -5.65
N LEU A 507 -17.07 6.94 -4.71
CA LEU A 507 -17.93 6.12 -3.84
C LEU A 507 -19.37 5.95 -4.38
N LEU A 508 -19.63 6.38 -5.62
CA LEU A 508 -20.93 6.35 -6.31
C LEU A 508 -22.02 7.22 -5.64
N TYR A 509 -21.63 8.20 -4.83
CA TYR A 509 -22.57 9.16 -4.27
C TYR A 509 -22.91 10.26 -5.26
N THR A 510 -24.13 10.76 -5.15
CA THR A 510 -24.68 11.89 -5.90
C THR A 510 -25.19 12.92 -4.91
N PRO A 511 -25.44 14.17 -5.32
CA PRO A 511 -25.99 15.19 -4.43
C PRO A 511 -27.27 14.74 -3.70
N ASP A 512 -28.06 13.85 -4.32
CA ASP A 512 -29.34 13.38 -3.78
C ASP A 512 -29.24 12.04 -3.03
N THR A 513 -28.08 11.37 -3.07
CA THR A 513 -27.85 10.06 -2.43
C THR A 513 -26.75 10.09 -1.37
N LEU A 514 -26.33 11.29 -0.94
CA LEU A 514 -25.38 11.45 0.15
C LEU A 514 -25.98 10.91 1.47
N PRO A 515 -25.30 9.99 2.18
CA PRO A 515 -25.69 9.57 3.52
C PRO A 515 -25.77 10.77 4.46
N GLU A 516 -26.70 10.73 5.41
CA GLU A 516 -26.92 11.86 6.33
C GLU A 516 -25.67 12.11 7.20
N GLU A 517 -24.97 11.04 7.58
CA GLU A 517 -23.72 11.11 8.35
C GLU A 517 -22.60 11.82 7.57
N ILE A 518 -22.49 11.55 6.27
CA ILE A 518 -21.52 12.20 5.38
C ILE A 518 -21.94 13.65 5.14
N SER A 519 -23.23 13.90 4.91
CA SER A 519 -23.77 15.24 4.71
C SER A 519 -23.49 16.16 5.90
N ARG A 520 -23.62 15.65 7.13
CA ARG A 520 -23.35 16.40 8.38
C ARG A 520 -21.87 16.73 8.61
N SER A 521 -20.94 15.95 8.04
CA SER A 521 -19.50 16.21 8.17
C SER A 521 -18.96 17.17 7.11
N LEU A 522 -19.75 17.45 6.07
CA LEU A 522 -19.41 18.37 5.00
C LEU A 522 -19.79 19.82 5.37
N PRO A 523 -19.12 20.83 4.78
CA PRO A 523 -19.55 22.23 4.93
C PRO A 523 -21.00 22.41 4.52
N ALA A 524 -21.74 23.28 5.22
CA ALA A 524 -23.17 23.47 4.98
C ALA A 524 -23.53 23.87 3.54
N SER A 525 -22.64 24.59 2.84
CA SER A 525 -22.82 24.97 1.43
C SER A 525 -22.48 23.84 0.45
N PHE A 526 -21.75 22.81 0.88
CA PHE A 526 -21.18 21.81 -0.02
C PHE A 526 -22.22 20.97 -0.77
N PRO A 527 -23.32 20.46 -0.17
CA PRO A 527 -24.34 19.73 -0.93
C PRO A 527 -24.97 20.55 -2.05
N ALA A 528 -25.18 21.86 -1.82
CA ALA A 528 -25.67 22.77 -2.84
C ALA A 528 -24.62 23.00 -3.94
N LEU A 529 -23.36 23.20 -3.58
CA LEU A 529 -22.24 23.29 -4.52
C LEU A 529 -22.13 22.04 -5.41
N PHE A 530 -22.22 20.84 -4.82
CA PHE A 530 -22.16 19.58 -5.56
C PHE A 530 -23.35 19.44 -6.53
N ARG A 531 -24.54 19.86 -6.13
CA ARG A 531 -25.70 19.91 -7.04
C ARG A 531 -25.47 20.85 -8.21
N ILE A 532 -24.97 22.07 -7.96
CA ILE A 532 -24.66 23.05 -9.00
C ILE A 532 -23.59 22.51 -9.97
N TYR A 533 -22.57 21.84 -9.44
CA TYR A 533 -21.54 21.17 -10.23
C TYR A 533 -22.14 20.16 -11.21
N GLU A 534 -23.01 19.27 -10.73
CA GLU A 534 -23.69 18.28 -11.58
C GLU A 534 -24.61 18.93 -12.62
N GLU A 535 -25.36 19.96 -12.24
CA GLU A 535 -26.24 20.70 -13.15
C GLU A 535 -25.45 21.36 -14.29
N LEU A 536 -24.29 21.97 -13.98
CA LEU A 536 -23.43 22.57 -15.00
C LEU A 536 -22.87 21.54 -15.98
N LEU A 537 -22.44 20.37 -15.49
CA LEU A 537 -22.01 19.28 -16.38
C LEU A 537 -23.14 18.83 -17.31
N VAL A 538 -24.38 18.73 -16.81
CA VAL A 538 -25.55 18.42 -17.65
C VAL A 538 -25.79 19.50 -18.70
N GLU A 539 -25.81 20.77 -18.30
CA GLU A 539 -26.06 21.92 -19.19
C GLU A 539 -25.02 22.01 -20.33
N TRP A 540 -23.77 21.68 -20.04
CA TRP A 540 -22.68 21.71 -21.02
C TRP A 540 -22.63 20.43 -21.86
N ASN A 541 -23.56 19.50 -21.66
CA ASN A 541 -23.52 18.16 -22.23
C ASN A 541 -22.12 17.54 -22.02
N ALA A 542 -21.63 17.60 -20.79
CA ALA A 542 -20.28 17.20 -20.40
C ALA A 542 -20.30 16.14 -19.28
N VAL A 543 -19.21 15.39 -19.19
CA VAL A 543 -18.91 14.46 -18.10
C VAL A 543 -17.47 14.71 -17.64
N ASP A 544 -17.18 14.48 -16.37
CA ASP A 544 -15.80 14.43 -15.89
C ASP A 544 -15.23 13.01 -15.93
N TYR A 545 -14.00 12.82 -15.44
CA TYR A 545 -13.35 11.50 -15.42
C TYR A 545 -14.07 10.52 -14.49
N ASP A 546 -14.56 10.97 -13.33
CA ASP A 546 -15.25 10.11 -12.36
C ASP A 546 -16.62 9.65 -12.91
N ASP A 547 -17.30 10.51 -13.66
CA ASP A 547 -18.55 10.21 -14.36
C ASP A 547 -18.40 9.10 -15.39
N LEU A 548 -17.21 8.95 -15.99
CA LEU A 548 -16.93 7.84 -16.91
C LEU A 548 -16.98 6.49 -16.19
N ILE A 549 -17.04 6.42 -14.86
CA ILE A 549 -17.24 5.19 -14.11
C ILE A 549 -18.58 5.20 -13.38
N ALA A 550 -18.87 6.28 -12.64
CA ALA A 550 -20.05 6.37 -11.80
C ALA A 550 -21.36 6.37 -12.60
N LEU A 551 -21.43 7.09 -13.73
CA LEU A 551 -22.65 7.13 -14.55
C LEU A 551 -22.94 5.79 -15.22
N PRO A 552 -21.96 5.06 -15.81
CA PRO A 552 -22.18 3.69 -16.29
C PRO A 552 -22.74 2.75 -15.22
N VAL A 553 -22.20 2.76 -14.00
CA VAL A 553 -22.71 1.93 -12.90
C VAL A 553 -24.18 2.25 -12.62
N ARG A 554 -24.51 3.53 -12.49
CA ARG A 554 -25.90 3.97 -12.29
C ARG A 554 -26.78 3.56 -13.46
N LEU A 555 -26.34 3.82 -14.68
CA LEU A 555 -27.09 3.56 -15.89
C LEU A 555 -27.41 2.06 -16.03
N LEU A 556 -26.43 1.18 -15.82
CA LEU A 556 -26.65 -0.27 -15.87
C LEU A 556 -27.58 -0.76 -14.74
N ARG A 557 -27.62 -0.07 -13.60
CA ARG A 557 -28.59 -0.37 -12.54
C ARG A 557 -30.02 0.05 -12.92
N PHE A 558 -30.18 1.20 -13.59
CA PHE A 558 -31.47 1.79 -13.95
C PHE A 558 -32.04 1.37 -15.31
N GLU A 559 -31.21 0.87 -16.24
CA GLU A 559 -31.60 0.50 -17.61
C GLU A 559 -31.36 -1.00 -17.86
N PRO A 560 -32.31 -1.90 -17.49
CA PRO A 560 -32.14 -3.34 -17.60
C PRO A 560 -31.87 -3.83 -19.03
N GLU A 561 -32.47 -3.21 -20.04
CA GLU A 561 -32.26 -3.60 -21.45
C GLU A 561 -30.87 -3.23 -21.94
N LEU A 562 -30.34 -2.07 -21.56
CA LEU A 562 -28.95 -1.73 -21.84
C LEU A 562 -28.02 -2.70 -21.12
N ARG A 563 -28.29 -2.98 -19.83
CA ARG A 563 -27.52 -3.95 -19.06
C ARG A 563 -27.52 -5.31 -19.74
N ARG A 564 -28.68 -5.87 -20.10
CA ARG A 564 -28.79 -7.16 -20.78
C ARG A 564 -27.97 -7.20 -22.07
N ARG A 565 -28.14 -6.21 -22.96
CA ARG A 565 -27.36 -6.11 -24.22
C ARG A 565 -25.86 -6.06 -23.96
N GLN A 566 -25.42 -5.30 -22.95
CA GLN A 566 -24.01 -5.17 -22.61
C GLN A 566 -23.45 -6.44 -21.95
N LEU A 567 -24.23 -7.17 -21.15
CA LEU A 567 -23.82 -8.46 -20.61
C LEU A 567 -23.66 -9.51 -21.72
N GLU A 568 -24.62 -9.57 -22.65
CA GLU A 568 -24.56 -10.44 -23.83
C GLU A 568 -23.37 -10.12 -24.75
N GLN A 569 -22.95 -8.85 -24.80
CA GLN A 569 -21.80 -8.39 -25.59
C GLN A 569 -20.45 -8.58 -24.88
N ASN A 570 -20.40 -8.86 -23.57
CA ASN A 570 -19.14 -8.98 -22.83
C ASN A 570 -19.12 -10.29 -22.04
N ARG A 571 -19.12 -11.40 -22.78
CA ARG A 571 -19.17 -12.77 -22.23
C ARG A 571 -17.83 -13.23 -21.66
N VAL A 572 -16.73 -12.67 -22.15
CA VAL A 572 -15.38 -12.94 -21.66
C VAL A 572 -14.80 -11.64 -21.13
N ILE A 573 -14.36 -11.64 -19.87
CA ILE A 573 -13.83 -10.44 -19.22
C ILE A 573 -12.47 -10.74 -18.63
N ALA A 574 -11.50 -9.95 -19.04
CA ALA A 574 -10.14 -10.02 -18.58
C ALA A 574 -9.72 -8.67 -17.98
N VAL A 575 -9.14 -8.63 -16.78
CA VAL A 575 -8.71 -7.37 -16.14
C VAL A 575 -7.26 -7.47 -15.69
N ASP A 576 -6.44 -6.52 -16.15
CA ASP A 576 -5.04 -6.35 -15.75
C ASP A 576 -4.90 -5.30 -14.64
N GLU A 577 -3.87 -5.46 -13.80
CA GLU A 577 -3.58 -4.62 -12.62
C GLU A 577 -4.80 -4.43 -11.69
N PHE A 578 -5.51 -5.52 -11.38
CA PHE A 578 -6.74 -5.48 -10.58
C PHE A 578 -6.55 -4.94 -9.16
N GLN A 579 -5.32 -4.89 -8.64
CA GLN A 579 -5.03 -4.29 -7.33
C GLN A 579 -5.28 -2.77 -7.29
N ASP A 580 -5.25 -2.10 -8.45
CA ASP A 580 -5.26 -0.63 -8.55
C ASP A 580 -6.65 -0.06 -8.84
N ILE A 581 -7.72 -0.85 -8.62
CA ILE A 581 -9.10 -0.41 -8.86
C ILE A 581 -9.73 0.24 -7.63
N ASP A 582 -10.59 1.23 -7.86
CA ASP A 582 -11.41 1.87 -6.84
C ASP A 582 -12.78 1.20 -6.66
N ALA A 583 -13.58 1.71 -5.71
CA ALA A 583 -14.91 1.18 -5.40
C ALA A 583 -15.89 1.26 -6.56
N ALA A 584 -15.90 2.35 -7.33
CA ALA A 584 -16.77 2.54 -8.47
C ALA A 584 -16.40 1.60 -9.63
N GLN A 585 -15.10 1.43 -9.89
CA GLN A 585 -14.57 0.51 -10.89
C GLN A 585 -14.85 -0.95 -10.51
N TYR A 586 -14.72 -1.29 -9.23
CA TYR A 586 -15.10 -2.61 -8.72
C TYR A 586 -16.60 -2.88 -8.89
N GLU A 587 -17.46 -1.91 -8.58
CA GLU A 587 -18.91 -2.06 -8.79
C GLU A 587 -19.27 -2.20 -10.27
N LEU A 588 -18.59 -1.45 -11.16
CA LEU A 588 -18.76 -1.60 -12.60
C LEU A 588 -18.34 -3.01 -13.03
N PHE A 589 -17.16 -3.46 -12.63
CA PHE A 589 -16.68 -4.82 -12.88
C PHE A 589 -17.66 -5.88 -12.37
N ARG A 590 -18.15 -5.75 -11.14
CA ARG A 590 -19.05 -6.70 -10.49
C ARG A 590 -20.35 -6.91 -11.28
N ILE A 591 -20.92 -5.86 -11.86
CA ILE A 591 -22.14 -5.98 -12.69
C ILE A 591 -21.92 -6.97 -13.83
N PHE A 592 -20.75 -6.94 -14.47
CA PHE A 592 -20.44 -7.84 -15.57
C PHE A 592 -19.93 -9.20 -15.10
N ALA A 593 -19.12 -9.23 -14.03
CA ALA A 593 -18.56 -10.45 -13.47
C ALA A 593 -19.63 -11.43 -12.95
N LEU A 594 -20.84 -10.97 -12.64
CA LEU A 594 -21.92 -11.87 -12.22
C LEU A 594 -22.57 -12.64 -13.39
N HIS A 595 -22.29 -12.26 -14.63
CA HIS A 595 -23.00 -12.78 -15.81
C HIS A 595 -22.08 -13.17 -16.98
N ALA A 596 -20.77 -12.90 -16.89
CA ALA A 596 -19.81 -13.34 -17.88
C ALA A 596 -19.57 -14.85 -17.80
N ASP A 597 -19.38 -15.47 -18.96
CA ASP A 597 -19.09 -16.90 -19.10
C ASP A 597 -17.62 -17.24 -18.74
N ASP A 598 -16.71 -16.27 -18.87
CA ASP A 598 -15.31 -16.38 -18.45
C ASP A 598 -14.83 -15.08 -17.82
N ILE A 599 -14.22 -15.18 -16.63
CA ILE A 599 -13.64 -14.05 -15.91
C ILE A 599 -12.22 -14.40 -15.53
N CYS A 600 -11.29 -13.52 -15.87
CA CYS A 600 -9.90 -13.62 -15.46
C CYS A 600 -9.39 -12.26 -14.99
N VAL A 601 -9.03 -12.16 -13.72
CA VAL A 601 -8.37 -10.98 -13.18
C VAL A 601 -6.94 -11.33 -12.81
N ILE A 602 -6.01 -10.43 -13.10
CA ILE A 602 -4.62 -10.56 -12.66
C ILE A 602 -4.20 -9.30 -11.91
N GLY A 603 -3.38 -9.49 -10.89
CA GLY A 603 -2.86 -8.38 -10.12
C GLY A 603 -1.88 -8.83 -9.07
N ASP A 604 -1.32 -7.86 -8.38
CA ASP A 604 -0.46 -8.08 -7.22
C ASP A 604 -0.86 -7.11 -6.12
N PRO A 605 -1.50 -7.57 -5.03
CA PRO A 605 -1.84 -6.72 -3.89
C PRO A 605 -0.65 -5.92 -3.36
N ASP A 606 0.57 -6.47 -3.45
CA ASP A 606 1.81 -5.80 -3.00
C ASP A 606 2.25 -4.66 -3.95
N GLN A 607 1.61 -4.51 -5.12
CA GLN A 607 1.85 -3.44 -6.10
C GLN A 607 0.72 -2.41 -6.17
N SER A 608 -0.21 -2.39 -5.21
CA SER A 608 -1.26 -1.37 -5.17
C SER A 608 -0.66 0.00 -4.85
N ILE A 609 -0.48 0.86 -5.86
CA ILE A 609 0.17 2.18 -5.73
C ILE A 609 -0.78 3.36 -5.94
N TYR A 610 -2.02 3.13 -6.36
CA TYR A 610 -3.01 4.19 -6.61
C TYR A 610 -3.99 4.43 -5.46
N GLY A 611 -3.63 4.08 -4.22
CA GLY A 611 -4.49 4.25 -3.04
C GLY A 611 -4.95 5.69 -2.80
N PHE A 612 -4.12 6.68 -3.16
CA PHE A 612 -4.47 8.10 -3.09
C PHE A 612 -5.61 8.52 -4.04
N ARG A 613 -5.99 7.67 -5.00
CA ARG A 613 -7.14 7.85 -5.90
C ARG A 613 -8.35 7.00 -5.51
N GLY A 614 -8.32 6.38 -4.33
CA GLY A 614 -9.40 5.50 -3.84
C GLY A 614 -9.28 4.03 -4.25
N ALA A 615 -8.14 3.63 -4.87
CA ALA A 615 -7.87 2.23 -5.15
C ALA A 615 -7.66 1.42 -3.86
N SER A 616 -8.11 0.16 -3.84
CA SER A 616 -7.93 -0.71 -2.67
C SER A 616 -7.65 -2.16 -3.07
N PRO A 617 -6.58 -2.79 -2.52
CA PRO A 617 -6.32 -4.21 -2.72
C PRO A 617 -7.39 -5.09 -2.04
N GLU A 618 -8.24 -4.53 -1.18
CA GLU A 618 -9.37 -5.25 -0.59
C GLU A 618 -10.32 -5.80 -1.68
N PHE A 619 -10.47 -5.11 -2.81
CA PHE A 619 -11.28 -5.59 -3.93
C PHE A 619 -10.73 -6.86 -4.56
N PHE A 620 -9.41 -7.03 -4.56
CA PHE A 620 -8.74 -8.26 -4.98
C PHE A 620 -9.11 -9.44 -4.05
N LEU A 621 -9.20 -9.19 -2.74
CA LEU A 621 -9.53 -10.18 -1.73
C LEU A 621 -11.04 -10.52 -1.68
N ARG A 622 -11.92 -9.57 -2.01
CA ARG A 622 -13.38 -9.77 -2.03
C ARG A 622 -13.84 -10.78 -3.08
N LEU A 623 -13.07 -11.00 -4.15
CA LEU A 623 -13.37 -11.99 -5.19
C LEU A 623 -13.11 -13.45 -4.78
N VAL A 624 -12.42 -13.67 -3.65
CA VAL A 624 -12.15 -15.02 -3.12
C VAL A 624 -13.39 -15.60 -2.39
N THR A 625 -14.43 -14.78 -2.16
CA THR A 625 -15.64 -15.11 -1.39
C THR A 625 -16.93 -14.96 -2.21
N VAL A 626 -17.07 -15.70 -3.31
CA VAL A 626 -18.38 -15.95 -3.95
C VAL A 626 -18.69 -17.43 -3.96
#